data_AF-A0A1Q6F484-F1
#
_entry.id   AF-A0A1Q6F484-F1
#
_cell.length_a   1.000
_cell.length_b   1.000
_cell.length_c   1.000
_cell.angle_alpha   90.00
_cell.angle_beta   90.00
_cell.angle_gamma   90.00
#
_symmetry.space_group_name_H-M   'P 1'
#
loop_
_entity.id
_entity.type
_entity.pdbx_description
1 polymer ?
#
loop_
_entity_poly.entity_id
_entity_poly.type
_entity_poly.pdbx_seq_one_letter_code
_entity_poly.pdbx_strand_id
1 'polypeptide(L)' 'MTTQELLKEVLKDSLFQDKYHIPQSELQEVSFDTTSPYPIVETIKTIIQLKGNGTPDVNVFKNIKQNNFNITD' A
#
# COMPACT_ATOMS: atom_id res chain seq x y z
N MET A 1 -2.75 -12.97 11.82
CA MET A 1 -2.57 -12.52 10.42
C MET A 1 -1.28 -11.73 10.35
N THR A 2 -0.40 -12.09 9.43
CA THR A 2 0.86 -11.38 9.14
C THR A 2 0.59 -10.15 8.27
N THR A 3 1.55 -9.22 8.21
CA THR A 3 1.48 -8.05 7.30
C THR A 3 1.38 -8.46 5.83
N GLN A 4 2.01 -9.58 5.45
CA GLN A 4 1.97 -10.10 4.09
C GLN A 4 0.61 -10.71 3.74
N GLU A 5 -0.01 -11.45 4.67
CA GLU A 5 -1.39 -11.92 4.50
C GLU A 5 -2.36 -10.75 4.38
N LEU A 6 -2.21 -9.72 5.23
CA LEU A 6 -3.04 -8.51 5.16
C LEU A 6 -2.92 -7.81 3.80
N LEU A 7 -1.69 -7.66 3.28
CA LEU A 7 -1.45 -7.05 1.97
C LEU A 7 -2.18 -7.82 0.87
N LYS A 8 -2.05 -9.15 0.86
CA LYS A 8 -2.73 -9.99 -0.13
C LYS A 8 -4.25 -9.91 -0.03
N GLU A 9 -4.80 -9.87 1.19
CA GLU A 9 -6.25 -9.72 1.39
C GLU A 9 -6.76 -8.37 0.87
N VAL A 10 -6.04 -7.28 1.16
CA VAL A 10 -6.42 -5.95 0.66
C VAL A 10 -6.38 -5.88 -0.86
N LEU A 11 -5.31 -6.40 -1.49
CA LEU A 11 -5.14 -6.33 -2.95
C LEU A 11 -6.09 -7.24 -3.74
N LYS A 12 -6.89 -8.10 -3.08
CA LYS A 12 -7.96 -8.87 -3.73
C LYS A 12 -9.20 -8.04 -4.06
N ASP A 13 -9.33 -6.85 -3.46
CA ASP A 13 -10.51 -6.00 -3.67
C ASP A 13 -10.63 -5.59 -5.14
N SER A 14 -11.85 -5.67 -5.71
CA SER A 14 -12.07 -5.33 -7.11
C SER A 14 -11.81 -3.85 -7.41
N LEU A 15 -11.81 -2.98 -6.39
CA LEU A 15 -11.47 -1.56 -6.49
C LEU A 15 -10.16 -1.32 -7.25
N PHE A 16 -9.15 -2.17 -7.05
CA PHE A 16 -7.85 -2.03 -7.74
C PHE A 16 -7.96 -2.23 -9.26
N GLN A 17 -8.86 -3.10 -9.69
CA GLN A 17 -9.16 -3.31 -11.12
C GLN A 17 -10.13 -2.25 -11.64
N ASP A 18 -11.23 -2.02 -10.92
CA ASP A 18 -12.35 -1.19 -11.37
C ASP A 18 -11.99 0.29 -11.45
N LYS A 19 -11.24 0.81 -10.46
CA LYS A 19 -10.94 2.23 -10.33
C LYS A 19 -9.52 2.60 -10.74
N TYR A 20 -8.57 1.71 -10.46
CA TYR A 20 -7.15 1.97 -10.71
C TYR A 20 -6.63 1.21 -11.95
N HIS A 21 -7.46 0.39 -12.60
CA HIS A 21 -7.13 -0.36 -13.81
C HIS A 21 -5.86 -1.22 -13.67
N ILE A 22 -5.61 -1.74 -12.46
CA ILE A 22 -4.45 -2.58 -12.17
C ILE A 22 -4.78 -4.04 -12.53
N PRO A 23 -3.99 -4.69 -13.41
CA PRO A 23 -4.20 -6.10 -13.74
C PRO A 23 -4.05 -6.98 -12.49
N GLN A 24 -4.92 -7.99 -12.37
CA GLN A 24 -4.87 -8.93 -11.25
C GLN A 24 -3.54 -9.68 -11.17
N SER A 25 -2.92 -9.99 -12.31
CA SER A 25 -1.59 -10.61 -12.38
C SER A 25 -0.55 -9.77 -11.66
N GLU A 26 -0.56 -8.45 -11.86
CA GLU A 26 0.38 -7.54 -11.20
C GLU A 26 0.11 -7.46 -9.69
N LEU A 27 -1.16 -7.48 -9.26
CA LEU A 27 -1.53 -7.49 -7.83
C LEU A 27 -1.09 -8.76 -7.11
N GLN A 28 -1.04 -9.91 -7.81
CA GLN A 28 -0.60 -11.19 -7.22
C GLN A 28 0.91 -11.25 -6.98
N GLU A 29 1.69 -10.51 -7.76
CA GLU A 29 3.16 -10.45 -7.64
C GLU A 29 3.62 -9.38 -6.62
N VAL A 30 2.71 -8.56 -6.10
CA VAL A 30 3.07 -7.52 -5.12
C VAL A 30 3.62 -8.14 -3.83
N SER A 31 4.79 -7.64 -3.43
CA SER A 31 5.44 -7.93 -2.17
C SER A 31 5.94 -6.64 -1.50
N PHE A 32 6.39 -6.74 -0.25
CA PHE A 32 7.02 -5.62 0.44
C PHE A 32 8.42 -5.29 -0.11
N ASP A 33 9.11 -6.26 -0.68
CA ASP A 33 10.48 -6.15 -1.17
C ASP A 33 10.60 -5.53 -2.57
N THR A 34 9.49 -5.50 -3.31
CA THR A 34 9.42 -5.00 -4.69
C THR A 34 8.65 -3.69 -4.76
N THR A 35 9.19 -2.67 -5.44
CA THR A 35 8.45 -1.43 -5.72
C THR A 35 7.35 -1.69 -6.77
N SER A 36 6.12 -1.32 -6.45
CA SER A 36 5.01 -1.34 -7.39
C SER A 36 5.01 -0.08 -8.26
N PRO A 37 4.71 -0.18 -9.58
CA PRO A 37 4.53 0.99 -10.42
C PRO A 37 3.27 1.80 -10.07
N TYR A 38 2.39 1.26 -9.22
CA TYR A 38 1.13 1.88 -8.84
C TYR A 38 1.23 2.62 -7.49
N PRO A 39 1.10 3.95 -7.45
CA PRO A 39 1.22 4.73 -6.22
C PRO A 39 0.24 4.31 -5.11
N ILE A 40 -0.96 3.85 -5.49
CA ILE A 40 -1.95 3.34 -4.54
C ILE A 40 -1.46 2.07 -3.83
N VAL A 41 -0.78 1.17 -4.55
CA VAL A 41 -0.23 -0.07 -3.99
C VAL A 41 0.92 0.26 -3.03
N GLU A 42 1.81 1.19 -3.41
CA GLU A 42 2.87 1.66 -2.51
C GLU A 42 2.30 2.30 -1.25
N THR A 43 1.21 3.07 -1.37
CA THR A 43 0.54 3.69 -0.22
C THR A 43 -0.01 2.64 0.74
N ILE A 44 -0.67 1.60 0.22
CA ILE A 44 -1.18 0.49 1.03
C ILE A 44 -0.05 -0.26 1.72
N LYS A 45 1.06 -0.52 1.01
CA LYS A 45 2.25 -1.15 1.60
C LYS A 45 2.79 -0.33 2.77
N THR A 46 2.95 0.99 2.58
CA THR A 46 3.39 1.91 3.64
C THR A 46 2.46 1.87 4.85
N ILE A 47 1.14 1.92 4.65
CA ILE A 47 0.16 1.84 5.74
C ILE A 47 0.33 0.54 6.53
N ILE A 48 0.37 -0.61 5.83
CA ILE A 48 0.44 -1.92 6.48
C ILE A 48 1.76 -2.09 7.24
N GLN A 49 2.89 -1.68 6.67
CA GLN A 49 4.19 -1.76 7.34
C GLN A 49 4.23 -0.88 8.59
N LEU A 50 3.83 0.38 8.47
CA LEU A 50 3.91 1.32 9.60
C LEU A 50 2.93 0.93 10.72
N LYS A 51 1.71 0.52 10.38
CA LYS A 51 0.73 0.04 11.36
C LYS A 51 1.17 -1.29 12.00
N GLY A 52 1.77 -2.19 11.23
CA GLY A 52 2.36 -3.43 11.74
C GLY A 52 3.47 -3.19 12.77
N ASN A 53 4.20 -2.07 12.63
CA ASN A 53 5.25 -1.65 13.56
C ASN A 53 4.75 -0.82 14.75
N GLY A 54 3.43 -0.66 14.92
CA GLY A 54 2.85 0.13 16.02
C GLY A 54 2.99 1.65 15.85
N THR A 55 3.23 2.13 14.62
CA THR A 55 3.35 3.56 14.33
C THR A 55 2.00 4.28 14.58
N PRO A 56 1.99 5.42 15.29
CA PRO A 56 0.78 6.23 15.46
C PRO A 56 0.22 6.73 14.14
N ASP A 57 -1.11 6.81 14.03
CA ASP A 57 -1.80 7.17 12.78
C ASP A 57 -1.32 8.50 12.19
N VAL A 58 -1.11 9.52 13.04
CA VAL A 58 -0.55 10.83 12.65
C VAL A 58 0.76 10.70 11.86
N ASN A 59 1.62 9.77 12.26
CA ASN A 59 2.91 9.57 11.61
C ASN A 59 2.78 8.74 10.33
N VAL A 60 1.80 7.84 10.27
CA VAL A 60 1.43 7.14 9.02
C VAL A 60 0.96 8.16 7.97
N PHE A 61 0.05 9.06 8.34
CA PHE A 61 -0.45 10.11 7.43
C PHE A 61 0.67 11.05 6.94
N LYS A 62 1.57 11.48 7.84
CA LYS A 62 2.73 12.30 7.47
C LYS A 62 3.63 11.58 6.46
N ASN A 63 3.92 10.30 6.71
CA ASN A 63 4.77 9.50 5.82
C ASN A 63 4.14 9.36 4.43
N ILE A 64 2.85 9.05 4.35
CA ILE A 64 2.12 8.94 3.08
C ILE A 64 2.13 10.26 2.31
N LYS A 65 1.82 11.38 2.99
CA LYS A 65 1.81 12.71 2.40
C LYS A 65 3.16 13.05 1.76
N GLN A 66 4.26 12.79 2.48
CA GLN A 66 5.61 13.14 2.06
C GLN A 66 6.20 12.16 1.04
N ASN A 67 6.11 10.84 1.29
CA ASN A 67 6.87 9.85 0.53
C ASN A 67 6.07 9.22 -0.61
N ASN A 68 4.74 9.16 -0.50
CA ASN A 68 3.89 8.57 -1.55
C ASN A 68 3.29 9.63 -2.48
N PHE A 69 2.99 10.83 -1.96
CA PHE A 69 2.37 11.92 -2.74
C PHE A 69 3.26 13.14 -2.93
N ASN A 70 4.44 13.19 -2.31
CA ASN A 70 5.40 14.29 -2.41
C ASN A 70 4.79 15.67 -2.12
N ILE A 71 3.84 15.72 -1.18
CA ILE A 71 3.19 16.96 -0.74
C ILE A 71 3.97 17.47 0.48
N THR A 72 4.79 18.49 0.27
CA THR A 72 5.40 19.26 1.37
C THR A 72 4.40 20.29 1.90
N ASP A 73 4.50 20.59 3.21
CA ASP A 73 3.80 21.74 3.82
C ASP A 73 4.35 23.06 3.29
#